data_AF-A0AA41VYR6-F1
#
_entry.id   AF-A0AA41VYR6-F1
#
_cell.length_a   1.000
_cell.length_b   1.000
_cell.length_c   1.000
_cell.angle_alpha   90.00
_cell.angle_beta   90.00
_cell.angle_gamma   90.00
#
_symmetry.space_group_name_H-M   'P 1'
#
loop_
_entity.id
_entity.type
_entity.pdbx_description
1 polymer ?
#
loop_
_entity_poly.entity_id
_entity_poly.type
_entity_poly.pdbx_seq_one_letter_code
_entity_poly.pdbx_strand_id
1 'polypeptide(L)'
;MNLLPENCIAHVLSFTTPRDVCRSSSVSPTFRLAADSNVVWEMFLPSDYRDIISRLCSPVASCSSTKELYFHLCIPARIDEGKMTFSLEKYSGKKCYMISARELFITWGNEPMYWTWKSIPQSRFSEVVELRTICWLEIHGKFSRKMLSPETNYAAYLILKVTERAYGLDTLPSETSVEVGDQRSQFSAYLCHCDFNKKSPDKLCFLHRFELLNGRVDDEEHRVPCCRGDGWMEIELGRFASHGDGDEVKMSLLEVNGYHLKGGLIIEGIEIRPTD
;
A
#
# COMPACT_ATOMS: atom_id res chain seq x y z
N MET A 1 -24.52 -41.31 -12.88
CA MET A 1 -23.93 -40.39 -11.89
C MET A 1 -24.75 -39.12 -11.90
N ASN A 2 -25.33 -38.75 -10.76
CA ASN A 2 -26.14 -37.53 -10.64
C ASN A 2 -25.19 -36.32 -10.61
N LEU A 3 -24.93 -35.73 -11.77
CA LEU A 3 -24.18 -34.47 -11.89
C LEU A 3 -25.03 -33.36 -11.26
N LEU A 4 -24.46 -32.63 -10.29
CA LEU A 4 -25.07 -31.41 -9.78
C LEU A 4 -25.28 -30.43 -10.95
N PRO A 5 -26.44 -29.76 -11.03
CA PRO A 5 -26.67 -28.74 -12.06
C PRO A 5 -25.64 -27.60 -11.97
N GLU A 6 -25.32 -26.99 -13.12
CA GLU A 6 -24.38 -25.87 -13.22
C GLU A 6 -24.69 -24.75 -12.22
N ASN A 7 -25.96 -24.38 -12.08
CA ASN A 7 -26.41 -23.34 -11.14
C ASN A 7 -26.11 -23.69 -9.67
N CYS A 8 -26.21 -24.97 -9.30
CA CYS A 8 -25.86 -25.40 -7.95
C CYS A 8 -24.35 -25.31 -7.72
N ILE A 9 -23.54 -25.65 -8.73
CA ILE A 9 -22.08 -25.51 -8.66
C ILE A 9 -21.70 -24.04 -8.57
N ALA A 10 -22.30 -23.18 -9.40
CA ALA A 10 -22.06 -21.73 -9.38
C ALA A 10 -22.40 -21.13 -8.00
N HIS A 11 -23.55 -21.51 -7.43
CA HIS A 11 -23.92 -21.06 -6.08
C HIS A 11 -22.93 -21.53 -5.00
N VAL A 12 -22.37 -22.75 -5.09
CA VAL A 12 -21.31 -23.18 -4.16
C VAL A 12 -20.03 -22.36 -4.38
N LEU A 13 -19.63 -22.16 -5.64
CA LEU A 13 -18.43 -21.41 -6.01
C LEU A 13 -18.50 -19.95 -5.55
N SER A 14 -19.69 -19.33 -5.50
CA SER A 14 -19.83 -17.94 -5.06
C SER A 14 -19.55 -17.70 -3.57
N PHE A 15 -19.48 -18.76 -2.75
CA PHE A 15 -19.05 -18.67 -1.34
C PHE A 15 -17.58 -19.03 -1.14
N THR A 16 -16.82 -19.21 -2.23
CA THR A 16 -15.38 -19.50 -2.18
C THR A 16 -14.56 -18.25 -2.51
N THR A 17 -13.26 -18.39 -2.75
CA THR A 17 -12.42 -17.27 -3.20
C THR A 17 -12.32 -17.22 -4.72
N PRO A 18 -12.03 -16.04 -5.32
CA PRO A 18 -11.68 -15.93 -6.74
C PRO A 18 -10.60 -16.93 -7.18
N ARG A 19 -9.61 -17.18 -6.31
CA ARG A 19 -8.56 -18.19 -6.52
C ARG A 19 -9.13 -19.60 -6.66
N ASP A 20 -10.05 -19.99 -5.78
CA ASP A 20 -10.64 -21.33 -5.78
C ASP A 20 -11.60 -21.53 -6.96
N VAL A 21 -12.32 -20.49 -7.36
CA VAL A 21 -13.14 -20.50 -8.59
C VAL A 21 -12.27 -20.72 -9.82
N CYS A 22 -11.14 -20.01 -9.93
CA CYS A 22 -10.20 -20.19 -11.03
C CYS A 22 -9.64 -21.61 -11.08
N ARG A 23 -9.27 -22.19 -9.92
CA ARG A 23 -8.80 -23.58 -9.84
C ARG A 23 -9.90 -24.58 -10.22
N SER A 24 -11.12 -24.37 -9.73
CA SER A 24 -12.27 -25.23 -10.00
C SER A 24 -12.65 -25.27 -11.48
N SER A 25 -12.48 -24.16 -12.21
CA SER A 25 -12.74 -24.09 -13.67
C SER A 25 -11.95 -25.10 -14.52
N SER A 26 -10.85 -25.64 -13.97
CA SER A 26 -9.99 -26.61 -14.65
C SER A 26 -10.41 -28.06 -14.42
N VAL A 27 -11.36 -28.33 -13.51
CA VAL A 27 -11.77 -29.68 -13.11
C VAL A 27 -12.62 -30.37 -14.18
N SER A 28 -13.60 -29.65 -14.76
CA SER A 28 -14.45 -30.18 -15.82
C SER A 28 -15.13 -29.06 -16.63
N PRO A 29 -15.71 -29.35 -17.82
CA PRO A 29 -16.45 -28.36 -18.58
C PRO A 29 -17.63 -27.75 -17.81
N THR A 30 -18.35 -28.55 -17.01
CA THR A 30 -19.46 -28.06 -16.18
C THR A 30 -18.97 -27.09 -15.10
N PHE A 31 -17.84 -27.40 -14.46
CA PHE A 31 -17.22 -26.48 -13.51
C PHE A 31 -16.70 -25.21 -14.16
N ARG A 32 -16.21 -25.28 -15.40
CA ARG A 32 -15.79 -24.10 -16.16
C ARG A 32 -16.96 -23.14 -16.42
N LEU A 33 -18.08 -23.67 -16.93
CA LEU A 33 -19.29 -22.87 -17.17
C LEU A 33 -19.79 -22.23 -15.88
N ALA A 34 -19.89 -23.01 -14.80
CA ALA A 34 -20.28 -22.51 -13.49
C ALA A 34 -19.32 -21.43 -12.95
N ALA A 35 -18.01 -21.62 -13.12
CA ALA A 35 -16.98 -20.67 -12.69
C ALA A 35 -16.93 -19.38 -13.53
N ASP A 36 -17.43 -19.41 -14.78
CA ASP A 36 -17.50 -18.24 -15.66
C ASP A 36 -18.83 -17.48 -15.52
N SER A 37 -19.75 -17.96 -14.68
CA SER A 37 -21.05 -17.32 -14.44
C SER A 37 -20.93 -15.96 -13.76
N ASN A 38 -21.68 -14.97 -14.27
CA ASN A 38 -21.73 -13.63 -13.68
C ASN A 38 -22.20 -13.62 -12.23
N VAL A 39 -23.06 -14.58 -11.83
CA VAL A 39 -23.55 -14.70 -10.44
C VAL A 39 -22.39 -14.94 -9.46
N VAL A 40 -21.39 -15.71 -9.88
CA VAL A 40 -20.21 -15.99 -9.05
C VAL A 40 -19.36 -14.73 -8.89
N TRP A 41 -19.05 -14.05 -10.00
CA TRP A 41 -18.16 -12.90 -9.98
C TRP A 41 -18.80 -11.64 -9.39
N GLU A 42 -20.14 -11.54 -9.40
CA GLU A 42 -20.85 -10.45 -8.73
C GLU A 42 -20.72 -10.53 -7.21
N MET A 43 -20.59 -11.73 -6.65
CA MET A 43 -20.32 -11.94 -5.21
C MET A 43 -18.89 -11.57 -4.80
N PHE A 44 -17.95 -11.53 -5.75
CA PHE A 44 -16.55 -11.14 -5.48
C PHE A 44 -16.30 -9.65 -5.67
N LEU A 45 -17.22 -8.94 -6.31
CA LEU A 45 -17.14 -7.49 -6.40
C LEU A 45 -17.58 -6.86 -5.08
N PRO A 46 -16.94 -5.75 -4.66
CA PRO A 46 -17.44 -4.97 -3.54
C PRO A 46 -18.88 -4.51 -3.79
N SER A 47 -19.72 -4.45 -2.77
CA SER A 47 -21.12 -4.01 -2.91
C SER A 47 -21.27 -2.59 -3.50
N ASP A 48 -20.27 -1.74 -3.29
CA ASP A 48 -20.15 -0.37 -3.79
C ASP A 48 -19.32 -0.27 -5.09
N TYR A 49 -19.13 -1.36 -5.84
CA TYR A 49 -18.31 -1.34 -7.07
C TYR A 49 -18.80 -0.31 -8.10
N ARG A 50 -20.11 -0.03 -8.15
CA ARG A 50 -20.68 0.98 -9.06
C ARG A 50 -20.24 2.40 -8.69
N ASP A 51 -20.17 2.69 -7.39
CA ASP A 51 -19.68 3.97 -6.88
C ASP A 51 -18.16 4.11 -7.08
N ILE A 52 -17.43 3.00 -6.97
CA ILE A 52 -16.01 2.97 -7.29
C ILE A 52 -15.79 3.27 -8.78
N ILE A 53 -16.58 2.67 -9.67
CA ILE A 53 -16.48 2.89 -11.12
C ILE A 53 -16.76 4.35 -11.48
N SER A 54 -17.74 4.99 -10.83
CA SER A 54 -18.08 6.40 -11.12
C SER A 54 -16.97 7.37 -10.71
N ARG A 55 -16.09 6.96 -9.79
CA ARG A 55 -14.94 7.76 -9.31
C ARG A 55 -13.68 7.60 -10.16
N LEU A 56 -13.64 6.66 -11.10
CA LEU A 56 -12.47 6.40 -11.93
C LEU A 56 -12.19 7.58 -12.87
N CYS A 57 -10.91 7.96 -12.98
CA CYS A 57 -10.48 9.04 -13.87
C CYS A 57 -10.51 8.64 -15.35
N SER A 58 -10.39 7.34 -15.64
CA SER A 58 -10.49 6.77 -16.98
C SER A 58 -11.72 5.87 -17.06
N PRO A 59 -12.52 5.95 -18.14
CA PRO A 59 -13.67 5.06 -18.29
C PRO A 59 -13.22 3.60 -18.27
N VAL A 60 -13.96 2.77 -17.54
CA VAL A 60 -13.83 1.31 -17.68
C VAL A 60 -14.24 0.98 -19.11
N ALA A 61 -13.35 0.33 -19.87
CA ALA A 61 -13.73 -0.24 -21.16
C ALA A 61 -14.98 -1.10 -20.96
N SER A 62 -15.91 -1.12 -21.92
CA SER A 62 -17.17 -1.87 -21.78
C SER A 62 -16.90 -3.36 -21.53
N CYS A 63 -16.78 -3.76 -20.26
CA CYS A 63 -16.60 -5.15 -19.86
C CYS A 63 -17.85 -5.91 -20.26
N SER A 64 -17.67 -7.03 -20.94
CA SER A 64 -18.77 -7.88 -21.39
C SER A 64 -19.28 -8.82 -20.30
N SER A 65 -18.47 -9.03 -19.24
CA SER A 65 -18.80 -9.88 -18.09
C SER A 65 -18.34 -9.30 -16.75
N THR A 66 -18.96 -9.77 -15.67
CA THR A 66 -18.57 -9.40 -14.29
C THR A 66 -17.17 -9.91 -13.94
N LYS A 67 -16.77 -11.04 -14.54
CA LYS A 67 -15.42 -11.59 -14.44
C LYS A 67 -14.37 -10.65 -15.04
N GLU A 68 -14.62 -10.14 -16.25
CA GLU A 68 -13.73 -9.17 -16.89
C GLU A 68 -13.62 -7.89 -16.06
N LEU A 69 -14.74 -7.40 -15.53
CA LEU A 69 -14.75 -6.25 -14.63
C LEU A 69 -13.90 -6.49 -13.38
N TYR A 70 -14.04 -7.66 -12.73
CA TYR A 70 -13.24 -8.00 -11.57
C TYR A 70 -11.73 -7.95 -11.86
N PHE A 71 -11.29 -8.57 -12.96
CA PHE A 71 -9.87 -8.55 -13.35
C PHE A 71 -9.39 -7.16 -13.77
N HIS A 72 -10.26 -6.34 -14.36
CA HIS A 72 -9.94 -4.95 -14.66
C HIS A 72 -9.73 -4.16 -13.36
N LEU A 73 -10.58 -4.35 -12.36
CA LEU A 73 -10.44 -3.72 -11.04
C LEU A 73 -9.27 -4.26 -10.22
N CYS A 74 -8.68 -5.41 -10.58
CA CYS A 74 -7.42 -5.87 -9.98
C CYS A 74 -6.20 -5.03 -10.43
N ILE A 75 -6.32 -4.26 -11.51
CA ILE A 75 -5.27 -3.38 -11.99
C ILE A 75 -5.44 -2.02 -11.30
N PRO A 76 -4.39 -1.49 -10.63
CA PRO A 76 -4.46 -0.18 -9.99
C PRO A 76 -4.92 0.92 -10.94
N ALA A 77 -6.04 1.55 -10.60
CA ALA A 77 -6.66 2.61 -11.39
C ALA A 77 -6.82 3.88 -10.54
N ARG A 78 -6.62 5.04 -11.17
CA ARG A 78 -6.77 6.34 -10.49
C ARG A 78 -8.24 6.67 -10.25
N ILE A 79 -8.53 7.12 -9.04
CA ILE A 79 -9.85 7.63 -8.62
C ILE A 79 -9.71 9.05 -8.05
N ASP A 80 -10.85 9.71 -7.86
CA ASP A 80 -10.95 11.01 -7.17
C ASP A 80 -10.01 12.06 -7.77
N GLU A 81 -10.16 12.34 -9.07
CA GLU A 81 -9.32 13.32 -9.79
C GLU A 81 -7.81 12.96 -9.80
N GLY A 82 -7.47 11.69 -9.56
CA GLY A 82 -6.10 11.19 -9.56
C GLY A 82 -5.40 11.33 -8.23
N LYS A 83 -6.13 11.67 -7.17
CA LYS A 83 -5.62 11.83 -5.79
C LYS A 83 -5.33 10.50 -5.12
N MET A 84 -6.00 9.44 -5.56
CA MET A 84 -5.84 8.09 -5.03
C MET A 84 -5.83 7.04 -6.15
N THR A 85 -5.34 5.84 -5.85
CA THR A 85 -5.57 4.67 -6.69
C THR A 85 -6.39 3.62 -5.96
N PHE A 86 -7.22 2.91 -6.70
CA PHE A 86 -7.99 1.76 -6.25
C PHE A 86 -7.56 0.50 -7.00
N SER A 87 -7.55 -0.64 -6.30
CA SER A 87 -7.52 -1.97 -6.92
C SER A 87 -8.17 -3.00 -6.02
N LEU A 88 -8.47 -4.18 -6.56
CA LEU A 88 -8.80 -5.38 -5.79
C LEU A 88 -7.56 -6.25 -5.60
N GLU A 89 -7.37 -6.76 -4.39
CA GLU A 89 -6.43 -7.85 -4.15
C GLU A 89 -6.92 -9.09 -4.91
N LYS A 90 -6.07 -9.60 -5.80
CA LYS A 90 -6.43 -10.54 -6.85
C LYS A 90 -7.00 -11.87 -6.34
N TYR A 91 -6.65 -12.29 -5.14
CA TYR A 91 -6.99 -13.62 -4.64
C TYR A 91 -8.18 -13.61 -3.69
N SER A 92 -8.39 -12.52 -2.96
CA SER A 92 -9.42 -12.33 -1.95
C SER A 92 -10.55 -11.41 -2.40
N GLY A 93 -10.32 -10.55 -3.41
CA GLY A 93 -11.28 -9.51 -3.82
C GLY A 93 -11.42 -8.37 -2.81
N LYS A 94 -10.52 -8.28 -1.82
CA LYS A 94 -10.51 -7.20 -0.84
C LYS A 94 -9.95 -5.93 -1.45
N LYS A 95 -10.45 -4.78 -1.01
CA LYS A 95 -10.09 -3.47 -1.58
C LYS A 95 -8.68 -3.06 -1.18
N CYS A 96 -7.94 -2.50 -2.12
CA CYS A 96 -6.65 -1.87 -1.91
C CYS A 96 -6.73 -0.40 -2.33
N TYR A 97 -6.16 0.48 -1.52
CA TYR A 97 -6.11 1.91 -1.81
C TYR A 97 -4.68 2.42 -1.74
N MET A 98 -4.38 3.47 -2.50
CA MET A 98 -3.18 4.27 -2.28
C MET A 98 -3.53 5.74 -2.32
N ILE A 99 -3.07 6.47 -1.32
CA ILE A 99 -3.21 7.92 -1.19
C ILE A 99 -1.96 8.56 -1.79
N SER A 100 -2.11 9.50 -2.72
CA SER A 100 -0.96 10.20 -3.30
C SER A 100 -0.25 11.08 -2.28
N ALA A 101 1.04 11.36 -2.50
CA ALA A 101 1.80 12.30 -1.68
C ALA A 101 1.14 13.69 -1.58
N ARG A 102 0.40 14.12 -2.61
CA ARG A 102 -0.34 15.39 -2.64
C ARG A 102 -1.46 15.48 -1.62
N GLU A 103 -2.03 14.34 -1.23
CA GLU A 103 -3.10 14.25 -0.24
C GLU A 103 -2.57 13.97 1.17
N LEU A 104 -1.25 13.81 1.33
CA LEU A 104 -0.62 13.68 2.63
C LEU A 104 -0.38 15.06 3.23
N PHE A 105 -0.51 15.16 4.55
CA PHE A 105 0.02 16.30 5.28
C PHE A 105 1.53 16.11 5.46
N ILE A 106 2.31 17.04 4.92
CA ILE A 106 3.77 17.03 5.00
C ILE A 106 4.21 18.38 5.56
N THR A 107 4.93 18.36 6.68
CA THR A 107 5.41 19.60 7.31
C THR A 107 6.32 20.35 6.35
N TRP A 108 5.97 21.61 6.08
CA TRP A 108 6.57 22.47 5.06
C TRP A 108 6.55 21.90 3.63
N GLY A 109 5.65 20.98 3.29
CA GLY A 109 5.60 20.33 1.97
C GLY A 109 5.46 21.30 0.78
N ASN A 110 4.97 22.52 1.01
CA ASN A 110 4.84 23.55 -0.01
C ASN A 110 6.07 24.48 -0.12
N GLU A 111 7.06 24.35 0.77
CA GLU A 111 8.26 25.18 0.81
C GLU A 111 9.34 24.63 -0.13
N PRO A 112 9.67 25.32 -1.24
CA PRO A 112 10.62 24.82 -2.24
C PRO A 112 12.07 24.68 -1.75
N MET A 113 12.38 25.31 -0.61
CA MET A 113 13.68 25.16 0.06
C MET A 113 13.86 23.74 0.63
N TYR A 114 12.77 23.13 1.08
CA TYR A 114 12.76 21.85 1.79
C TYR A 114 12.25 20.71 0.93
N TRP A 115 11.27 20.97 0.06
CA TRP A 115 10.62 19.95 -0.75
C TRP A 115 10.59 20.34 -2.21
N THR A 116 10.57 19.35 -3.11
CA THR A 116 10.42 19.56 -4.55
C THR A 116 9.39 18.59 -5.08
N TRP A 117 8.29 19.14 -5.60
CA TRP A 117 7.29 18.37 -6.32
C TRP A 117 7.75 18.17 -7.75
N LYS A 118 7.69 16.92 -8.22
CA LYS A 118 8.14 16.56 -9.57
C LYS A 118 7.34 15.39 -10.12
N SER A 119 7.29 15.29 -11.44
CA SER A 119 6.77 14.10 -12.11
C SER A 119 7.90 13.11 -12.36
N ILE A 120 7.64 11.83 -12.13
CA ILE A 120 8.58 10.76 -12.50
C ILE A 120 7.84 9.65 -13.27
N PRO A 121 8.42 9.09 -14.34
CA PRO A 121 7.72 8.12 -15.21
C PRO A 121 7.26 6.84 -14.49
N GLN A 122 7.94 6.44 -13.42
CA GLN A 122 7.62 5.23 -12.65
C GLN A 122 6.52 5.45 -11.60
N SER A 123 6.00 6.68 -11.47
CA SER A 123 4.97 7.01 -10.49
C SER A 123 3.57 6.67 -10.98
N ARG A 124 2.75 6.13 -10.08
CA ARG A 124 1.31 5.95 -10.25
C ARG A 124 0.56 7.27 -10.21
N PHE A 125 1.14 8.35 -9.70
CA PHE A 125 0.55 9.69 -9.62
C PHE A 125 1.28 10.69 -10.53
N SER A 126 0.61 11.81 -10.84
CA SER A 126 1.18 12.90 -11.64
C SER A 126 2.44 13.51 -11.01
N GLU A 127 2.43 13.63 -9.68
CA GLU A 127 3.50 14.21 -8.90
C GLU A 127 3.87 13.34 -7.70
N VAL A 128 5.16 13.36 -7.40
CA VAL A 128 5.77 12.84 -6.18
C VAL A 128 6.49 13.99 -5.50
N VAL A 129 6.82 13.83 -4.22
CA VAL A 129 7.58 14.84 -3.48
C VAL A 129 8.96 14.31 -3.12
N GLU A 130 9.98 15.10 -3.41
CA GLU A 130 11.37 14.85 -3.03
C GLU A 130 11.77 15.77 -1.89
N LEU A 131 12.32 15.19 -0.84
CA LEU A 131 12.95 15.87 0.26
C LEU A 131 14.30 16.42 -0.18
N ARG A 132 14.48 17.74 -0.17
CA ARG A 132 15.78 18.39 -0.41
C ARG A 132 16.65 18.32 0.83
N THR A 133 16.21 18.94 1.92
CA THR A 133 16.95 18.99 3.18
C THR A 133 16.05 19.44 4.32
N ILE A 134 15.89 18.65 5.39
CA ILE A 134 15.23 19.07 6.64
C ILE A 134 15.87 18.38 7.85
N CYS A 135 15.71 18.94 9.04
CA CYS A 135 15.95 18.22 10.30
C CYS A 135 14.67 17.63 10.92
N TRP A 136 13.52 18.27 10.69
CA TRP A 136 12.21 17.84 11.18
C TRP A 136 11.40 17.20 10.06
N LEU A 137 11.30 15.86 10.06
CA LEU A 137 10.51 15.12 9.09
C LEU A 137 9.19 14.71 9.73
N GLU A 138 8.08 15.10 9.13
CA GLU A 138 6.75 14.78 9.65
C GLU A 138 5.77 14.63 8.49
N ILE A 139 5.23 13.42 8.35
CA ILE A 139 4.30 13.03 7.31
C ILE A 139 3.11 12.37 7.99
N HIS A 140 1.91 12.81 7.64
CA HIS A 140 0.66 12.24 8.12
C HIS A 140 -0.27 11.92 6.95
N GLY A 141 -0.93 10.79 7.03
CA GLY A 141 -2.00 10.38 6.13
C GLY A 141 -3.26 10.07 6.92
N LYS A 142 -4.41 10.31 6.29
CA LYS A 142 -5.72 9.99 6.85
C LYS A 142 -6.53 9.21 5.84
N PHE A 143 -7.27 8.22 6.31
CA PHE A 143 -8.11 7.41 5.43
C PHE A 143 -9.43 7.03 6.10
N SER A 144 -10.51 7.04 5.32
CA SER A 144 -11.82 6.63 5.83
C SER A 144 -11.91 5.11 5.90
N ARG A 145 -12.11 4.57 7.11
CA ARG A 145 -12.26 3.13 7.33
C ARG A 145 -13.49 2.56 6.63
N LYS A 146 -14.54 3.36 6.44
CA LYS A 146 -15.78 2.99 5.73
C LYS A 146 -15.55 2.60 4.26
N MET A 147 -14.44 3.03 3.66
CA MET A 147 -14.10 2.65 2.29
C MET A 147 -13.46 1.27 2.19
N LEU A 148 -12.97 0.70 3.30
CA LEU A 148 -12.28 -0.59 3.32
C LEU A 148 -13.27 -1.76 3.27
N SER A 149 -12.79 -2.93 2.87
CA SER A 149 -13.57 -4.17 3.00
C SER A 149 -13.84 -4.49 4.48
N PRO A 150 -15.07 -4.89 4.84
CA PRO A 150 -15.42 -5.24 6.22
C PRO A 150 -14.66 -6.49 6.69
N GLU A 151 -14.52 -6.64 8.01
CA GLU A 151 -13.94 -7.82 8.66
C GLU A 151 -12.58 -8.24 8.06
N THR A 152 -11.69 -7.28 7.83
CA THR A 152 -10.41 -7.52 7.16
C THR A 152 -9.30 -6.80 7.90
N ASN A 153 -8.15 -7.45 8.10
CA ASN A 153 -6.96 -6.78 8.62
C ASN A 153 -6.20 -6.10 7.47
N TYR A 154 -5.72 -4.89 7.75
CA TYR A 154 -4.98 -4.06 6.82
C TYR A 154 -3.62 -3.68 7.39
N ALA A 155 -2.71 -3.39 6.48
CA ALA A 155 -1.46 -2.73 6.80
C ALA A 155 -1.28 -1.50 5.90
N ALA A 156 -0.72 -0.44 6.48
CA ALA A 156 -0.37 0.79 5.78
C ALA A 156 1.13 0.79 5.49
N TYR A 157 1.50 1.17 4.27
CA TYR A 157 2.89 1.20 3.80
C TYR A 157 3.20 2.56 3.17
N LEU A 158 4.26 3.22 3.62
CA LEU A 158 4.79 4.39 2.92
C LEU A 158 5.60 3.91 1.72
N ILE A 159 5.22 4.37 0.53
CA ILE A 159 5.91 4.01 -0.73
C ILE A 159 6.89 5.12 -1.08
N LEU A 160 8.16 4.75 -1.17
CA LEU A 160 9.27 5.69 -1.24
C LEU A 160 10.43 5.22 -2.12
N LYS A 161 11.29 6.16 -2.48
CA LYS A 161 12.58 5.96 -3.13
C LYS A 161 13.64 6.76 -2.40
N VAL A 162 14.88 6.29 -2.45
CA VAL A 162 16.04 7.01 -1.93
C VAL A 162 16.95 7.35 -3.11
N THR A 163 17.29 8.62 -3.25
CA THR A 163 18.18 9.09 -4.33
C THR A 163 19.64 8.72 -4.06
N GLU A 164 20.47 8.71 -5.10
CA GLU A 164 21.91 8.42 -4.97
C GLU A 164 22.67 9.46 -4.12
N ARG A 165 22.12 10.67 -3.98
CA ARG A 165 22.70 11.77 -3.18
C ARG A 165 22.02 11.91 -1.82
N ALA A 166 21.25 10.91 -1.40
CA ALA A 166 20.59 10.94 -0.11
C ALA A 166 21.61 10.93 1.03
N TYR A 167 21.24 11.54 2.15
CA TYR A 167 22.06 11.61 3.36
C TYR A 167 21.15 11.72 4.59
N GLY A 168 21.65 11.31 5.75
CA GLY A 168 20.98 11.48 7.05
C GLY A 168 19.77 10.57 7.31
N LEU A 169 19.23 9.88 6.31
CA LEU A 169 18.05 9.00 6.42
C LEU A 169 18.28 7.72 7.25
N ASP A 170 19.50 7.53 7.70
CA ASP A 170 20.05 6.33 8.32
C ASP A 170 20.68 6.64 9.69
N THR A 171 20.52 7.90 10.14
CA THR A 171 21.22 8.44 11.31
C THR A 171 20.41 8.31 12.58
N LEU A 172 19.11 8.61 12.54
CA LEU A 172 18.18 8.34 13.63
C LEU A 172 16.99 7.52 13.10
N PRO A 173 16.38 6.68 13.93
CA PRO A 173 15.15 6.02 13.56
C PRO A 173 14.02 7.06 13.43
N SER A 174 13.23 6.92 12.38
CA SER A 174 11.90 7.51 12.30
C SER A 174 10.91 6.68 13.11
N GLU A 175 10.02 7.33 13.82
CA GLU A 175 8.85 6.72 14.43
C GLU A 175 7.74 6.57 13.37
N THR A 176 7.19 5.39 13.26
CA THR A 176 6.02 5.10 12.41
C THR A 176 4.83 4.76 13.29
N SER A 177 3.63 5.17 12.91
CA SER A 177 2.44 4.75 13.65
C SER A 177 1.18 4.66 12.81
N VAL A 178 0.25 3.83 13.30
CA VAL A 178 -1.14 3.77 12.84
C VAL A 178 -2.05 3.91 14.06
N GLU A 179 -3.03 4.79 13.97
CA GLU A 179 -4.01 5.06 15.01
C GLU A 179 -5.43 4.90 14.45
N VAL A 180 -6.27 4.15 15.15
CA VAL A 180 -7.69 4.03 14.87
C VAL A 180 -8.50 3.99 16.17
N GLY A 181 -9.36 4.98 16.36
CA GLY A 181 -10.03 5.19 17.65
C GLY A 181 -8.99 5.33 18.77
N ASP A 182 -9.14 4.53 19.83
CA ASP A 182 -8.19 4.50 20.96
C ASP A 182 -7.00 3.55 20.74
N GLN A 183 -6.97 2.81 19.63
CA GLN A 183 -5.89 1.87 19.32
C GLN A 183 -4.78 2.57 18.55
N ARG A 184 -3.57 2.57 19.11
CA ARG A 184 -2.37 3.07 18.43
C ARG A 184 -1.28 2.01 18.43
N SER A 185 -0.73 1.75 17.25
CA SER A 185 0.44 0.91 17.03
C SER A 185 1.60 1.77 16.56
N GLN A 186 2.79 1.55 17.08
CA GLN A 186 3.96 2.39 16.86
C GLN A 186 5.23 1.54 16.77
N PHE A 187 6.11 1.88 15.83
CA PHE A 187 7.37 1.16 15.59
C PHE A 187 8.49 2.11 15.17
N SER A 188 9.73 1.77 15.52
CA SER A 188 10.94 2.45 15.04
C SER A 188 11.36 1.92 13.68
N ALA A 189 11.75 2.82 12.77
CA ALA A 189 12.06 2.48 11.40
C ALA A 189 13.20 3.33 10.81
N TYR A 190 14.14 2.74 10.07
CA TYR A 190 15.20 3.46 9.38
C TYR A 190 14.87 3.63 7.90
N LEU A 191 14.90 4.86 7.37
CA LEU A 191 14.42 5.18 6.02
C LEU A 191 15.38 4.79 4.89
N CYS A 192 16.56 4.31 5.20
CA CYS A 192 17.54 3.84 4.23
C CYS A 192 18.02 2.43 4.60
N HIS A 193 17.91 1.52 3.64
CA HIS A 193 18.52 0.20 3.70
C HIS A 193 19.76 0.20 2.80
N CYS A 194 20.94 -0.14 3.35
CA CYS A 194 22.15 -0.29 2.54
C CYS A 194 22.04 -1.57 1.71
N ASP A 195 21.93 -1.41 0.39
CA ASP A 195 22.01 -2.49 -0.59
C ASP A 195 23.32 -3.28 -0.40
N PHE A 196 23.27 -4.48 0.20
CA PHE A 196 24.45 -5.33 0.48
C PHE A 196 25.26 -5.69 -0.79
N ASN A 197 24.66 -5.54 -1.98
CA ASN A 197 25.26 -5.87 -3.27
C ASN A 197 25.99 -4.70 -3.96
N LYS A 198 25.87 -3.45 -3.48
CA LYS A 198 26.59 -2.31 -4.10
C LYS A 198 28.00 -2.17 -3.51
N LYS A 199 29.02 -2.25 -4.37
CA LYS A 199 30.43 -2.02 -4.00
C LYS A 199 30.73 -0.50 -3.92
N SER A 200 30.23 0.20 -2.91
CA SER A 200 30.63 1.59 -2.62
C SER A 200 31.51 1.69 -1.36
N PRO A 201 32.39 2.71 -1.26
CA PRO A 201 33.25 2.93 -0.09
C PRO A 201 32.49 3.37 1.18
N ASP A 202 31.21 3.75 1.08
CA ASP A 202 30.33 4.02 2.23
C ASP A 202 30.02 2.77 3.08
N LYS A 203 30.42 1.58 2.61
CA LYS A 203 30.36 0.29 3.34
C LYS A 203 30.91 0.35 4.77
N LEU A 204 32.00 1.08 5.00
CA LEU A 204 32.71 1.07 6.27
C LEU A 204 32.03 1.90 7.37
N CYS A 205 31.31 2.95 7.00
CA CYS A 205 30.66 3.83 7.98
C CYS A 205 29.40 3.18 8.58
N PHE A 206 28.63 2.46 7.77
CA PHE A 206 27.35 1.87 8.21
C PHE A 206 27.53 0.56 8.98
N LEU A 207 28.43 -0.33 8.56
CA LEU A 207 28.75 -1.56 9.30
C LEU A 207 29.31 -1.24 10.68
N HIS A 208 30.21 -0.25 10.79
CA HIS A 208 30.73 0.16 12.09
C HIS A 208 29.64 0.77 12.98
N ARG A 209 28.67 1.50 12.40
CA ARG A 209 27.57 2.13 13.16
C ARG A 209 26.48 1.13 13.58
N PHE A 210 26.12 0.20 12.71
CA PHE A 210 25.14 -0.86 12.99
C PHE A 210 25.70 -1.88 14.01
N GLU A 211 26.97 -2.25 13.90
CA GLU A 211 27.65 -3.10 14.89
C GLU A 211 27.83 -2.38 16.25
N LEU A 212 28.07 -1.06 16.26
CA LEU A 212 28.12 -0.27 17.51
C LEU A 212 26.73 -0.10 18.16
N LEU A 213 25.65 -0.08 17.38
CA LEU A 213 24.27 0.03 17.88
C LEU A 213 23.75 -1.32 18.41
N ASN A 214 24.07 -2.44 17.77
CA ASN A 214 23.77 -3.79 18.29
C ASN A 214 24.59 -4.17 19.55
N GLY A 215 25.58 -3.35 19.92
CA GLY A 215 26.33 -3.50 21.18
C GLY A 215 25.57 -3.03 22.43
N ARG A 216 24.35 -2.48 22.28
CA ARG A 216 23.50 -2.07 23.41
C ARG A 216 22.14 -2.74 23.27
N VAL A 217 21.89 -3.65 24.19
CA VAL A 217 20.65 -4.38 24.43
C VAL A 217 19.43 -3.45 24.36
N ASP A 218 18.60 -3.61 23.33
CA ASP A 218 17.18 -3.89 23.49
C ASP A 218 16.64 -4.57 22.22
N ASP A 219 15.77 -5.56 22.42
CA ASP A 219 15.17 -6.46 21.41
C ASP A 219 14.10 -5.72 20.57
N GLU A 220 14.36 -4.47 20.17
CA GLU A 220 13.42 -3.68 19.36
C GLU A 220 13.57 -4.07 17.88
N GLU A 221 12.51 -4.63 17.32
CA GLU A 221 12.42 -5.03 15.92
C GLU A 221 12.34 -3.77 15.02
N HIS A 222 13.51 -3.28 14.60
CA HIS A 222 13.60 -2.08 13.75
C HIS A 222 13.16 -2.41 12.32
N ARG A 223 12.26 -1.58 11.77
CA ARG A 223 11.77 -1.74 10.39
C ARG A 223 12.71 -1.07 9.40
N VAL A 224 12.94 -1.71 8.27
CA VAL A 224 13.71 -1.16 7.14
C VAL A 224 12.89 -1.27 5.84
N PRO A 225 13.07 -0.35 4.88
CA PRO A 225 12.40 -0.42 3.59
C PRO A 225 12.73 -1.70 2.83
N CYS A 226 11.70 -2.31 2.25
CA CYS A 226 11.82 -3.46 1.37
C CYS A 226 11.66 -3.04 -0.09
N CYS A 227 12.49 -3.57 -0.98
CA CYS A 227 12.36 -3.33 -2.43
C CYS A 227 11.10 -4.01 -2.99
N ARG A 228 10.44 -3.32 -3.93
CA ARG A 228 9.27 -3.80 -4.67
C ARG A 228 9.63 -4.13 -6.11
N GLY A 229 8.80 -4.95 -6.76
CA GLY A 229 8.96 -5.32 -8.18
C GLY A 229 8.72 -4.18 -9.17
N ASP A 230 8.14 -3.06 -8.73
CA ASP A 230 7.84 -1.87 -9.52
C ASP A 230 8.96 -0.80 -9.44
N GLY A 231 10.08 -1.13 -8.80
CA GLY A 231 11.22 -0.23 -8.62
C GLY A 231 11.07 0.78 -7.49
N TRP A 232 10.00 0.70 -6.70
CA TRP A 232 9.86 1.45 -5.44
C TRP A 232 10.33 0.64 -4.23
N MET A 233 10.43 1.30 -3.09
CA MET A 233 10.57 0.66 -1.79
C MET A 233 9.32 0.92 -0.96
N GLU A 234 9.06 0.06 0.03
CA GLU A 234 7.97 0.24 0.98
C GLU A 234 8.45 0.02 2.41
N ILE A 235 7.85 0.76 3.33
CA ILE A 235 8.05 0.57 4.77
C ILE A 235 6.70 0.50 5.46
N GLU A 236 6.49 -0.52 6.30
CA GLU A 236 5.22 -0.72 7.00
C GLU A 236 5.08 0.31 8.12
N LEU A 237 4.04 1.14 8.05
CA LEU A 237 3.71 2.13 9.08
C LEU A 237 2.96 1.52 10.27
N GLY A 238 2.25 0.41 10.03
CA GLY A 238 1.53 -0.34 11.04
C GLY A 238 0.35 -1.12 10.48
N ARG A 239 -0.31 -1.89 11.36
CA ARG A 239 -1.45 -2.74 11.04
C ARG A 239 -2.67 -2.33 11.84
N PHE A 240 -3.84 -2.56 11.26
CA PHE A 240 -5.12 -2.21 11.88
C PHE A 240 -6.25 -3.06 11.30
N ALA A 241 -7.34 -3.20 12.06
CA ALA A 241 -8.54 -3.88 11.61
C ALA A 241 -9.52 -2.89 10.93
N SER A 242 -10.23 -3.35 9.91
CA SER A 242 -11.31 -2.56 9.27
C SER A 242 -12.58 -2.47 10.12
N HIS A 243 -12.70 -3.28 11.16
CA HIS A 243 -13.79 -3.27 12.13
C HIS A 243 -13.32 -2.65 13.48
N GLY A 244 -14.27 -2.32 14.34
CA GLY A 244 -14.02 -1.71 15.65
C GLY A 244 -14.48 -0.25 15.70
N ASP A 245 -14.14 0.43 16.79
CA ASP A 245 -14.52 1.83 17.03
C ASP A 245 -13.58 2.81 16.33
N GLY A 246 -14.15 3.88 15.76
CA GLY A 246 -13.46 4.90 14.95
C GLY A 246 -13.68 4.77 13.44
N ASP A 247 -13.94 5.89 12.78
CA ASP A 247 -14.23 5.96 11.34
C ASP A 247 -13.01 6.33 10.47
N GLU A 248 -11.95 6.85 11.10
CA GLU A 248 -10.76 7.38 10.44
C GLU A 248 -9.51 6.64 10.90
N VAL A 249 -8.69 6.21 9.95
CA VAL A 249 -7.36 5.64 10.16
C VAL A 249 -6.35 6.77 9.96
N LYS A 250 -5.53 7.05 10.98
CA LYS A 250 -4.42 7.99 10.89
C LYS A 250 -3.12 7.21 10.80
N MET A 251 -2.25 7.62 9.89
CA MET A 251 -0.97 6.99 9.62
C MET A 251 0.11 8.07 9.68
N SER A 252 1.25 7.80 10.29
CA SER A 252 2.32 8.79 10.36
C SER A 252 3.71 8.20 10.27
N LEU A 253 4.63 9.03 9.77
CA LEU A 253 6.07 8.84 9.85
C LEU A 253 6.70 10.13 10.37
N LEU A 254 7.40 10.03 11.50
CA LEU A 254 7.91 11.16 12.27
C LEU A 254 9.39 10.96 12.57
N GLU A 255 10.18 11.99 12.33
CA GLU A 255 11.56 12.07 12.80
C GLU A 255 11.81 13.51 13.22
N VAL A 256 11.25 13.83 14.38
CA VAL A 256 11.19 15.17 14.98
C VAL A 256 12.20 15.36 16.10
N ASN A 257 12.72 14.25 16.64
CA ASN A 257 13.67 14.21 17.74
C ASN A 257 15.11 14.18 17.18
N GLY A 258 15.55 15.25 16.54
CA GLY A 258 16.91 15.33 16.00
C GLY A 258 17.22 16.65 15.28
N TYR A 259 18.48 17.08 15.36
CA TYR A 259 18.98 18.29 14.67
C TYR A 259 19.79 17.97 13.41
N HIS A 260 19.93 16.68 13.05
CA HIS A 260 20.70 16.29 11.89
C HIS A 260 19.89 16.54 10.62
N LEU A 261 20.56 17.00 9.57
CA LEU A 261 19.94 17.21 8.28
C LEU A 261 19.81 15.89 7.54
N LYS A 262 18.69 15.71 6.84
CA LYS A 262 18.46 14.57 5.96
C LYS A 262 17.84 15.04 4.64
N GLY A 263 18.12 14.31 3.57
CA GLY A 263 17.75 14.67 2.21
C GLY A 263 17.71 13.48 1.27
N GLY A 264 17.07 13.66 0.12
CA GLY A 264 17.05 12.68 -0.96
C GLY A 264 15.99 11.59 -0.83
N LEU A 265 14.99 11.75 0.03
CA LEU A 265 13.83 10.86 0.13
C LEU A 265 12.76 11.28 -0.88
N ILE A 266 12.26 10.37 -1.70
CA ILE A 266 11.15 10.60 -2.63
C ILE A 266 9.94 9.81 -2.13
N ILE A 267 8.78 10.44 -2.01
CA ILE A 267 7.54 9.81 -1.53
C ILE A 267 6.52 9.81 -2.65
N GLU A 268 5.98 8.62 -2.94
CA GLU A 268 4.86 8.45 -3.86
C GLU A 268 3.51 8.62 -3.16
N GLY A 269 3.41 8.08 -1.94
CA GLY A 269 2.16 8.05 -1.18
C GLY A 269 2.12 6.95 -0.13
N ILE A 270 0.93 6.71 0.43
CA ILE A 270 0.68 5.64 1.40
C ILE A 270 -0.27 4.61 0.79
N GLU A 271 0.16 3.35 0.74
CA GLU A 271 -0.60 2.21 0.24
C GLU A 271 -1.25 1.45 1.42
N ILE A 272 -2.54 1.19 1.34
CA ILE A 272 -3.35 0.46 2.32
C ILE A 272 -3.84 -0.81 1.64
N ARG A 273 -3.37 -1.97 2.13
CA ARG A 273 -3.68 -3.27 1.54
C ARG A 273 -4.02 -4.32 2.60
N PRO A 274 -4.89 -5.29 2.28
CA PRO A 274 -5.23 -6.38 3.18
C PRO A 274 -4.00 -7.24 3.51
N THR A 275 -3.97 -7.83 4.70
CA THR A 275 -2.89 -8.73 5.14
C THR A 275 -3.28 -10.20 5.14
N ASP A 276 -4.55 -10.50 4.93
CA ASP A 276 -5.15 -11.83 5.04
C ASP A 276 -5.57 -12.40 3.68
#